data_AF-A0A224VFL9-F1
#
_entry.id   AF-A0A224VFL9-F1
#
_cell.length_a   1.000
_cell.length_b   1.000
_cell.length_c   1.000
_cell.angle_alpha   90.00
_cell.angle_beta   90.00
_cell.angle_gamma   90.00
#
_symmetry.space_group_name_H-M   'P 1'
#
loop_
_entity.id
_entity.type
_entity.pdbx_description
1 polymer ?
#
loop_
_entity_poly.entity_id
_entity_poly.type
_entity_poly.pdbx_seq_one_letter_code
_entity_poly.pdbx_strand_id
1 'polypeptide(L)'
;MPFLYNKDSSNFLQVYKNVHGHIDNRIFNKTEKGETSSIIFGIDSQGINSKSPEYKFTKTYRTLDTTYKTVKDLLNHNISEIIFYGHSLNKSDFSYFMAVFDNFDIYNNTKLSLTFAYNSTVPHDKIDKFNQVSNLMFEYGRTLNNNHGNNLLHKLIIEGRISLKDIHL
;
A
#
# COMPACT_ATOMS: atom_id res chain seq x y z
N MET A 1 -1.92 -7.23 0.81
CA MET A 1 -0.88 -7.07 1.85
C MET A 1 0.41 -6.76 1.13
N PRO A 2 0.96 -5.53 1.25
CA PRO A 2 2.24 -5.22 0.64
C PRO A 2 3.36 -5.89 1.45
N PHE A 3 4.18 -6.65 0.76
CA PHE A 3 5.45 -7.15 1.26
C PHE A 3 6.54 -6.43 0.47
N LEU A 4 7.54 -5.91 1.16
CA LEU A 4 8.77 -5.49 0.50
C LEU A 4 9.58 -6.75 0.21
N TYR A 5 10.13 -6.86 -0.99
CA TYR A 5 11.01 -7.96 -1.39
C TYR A 5 12.34 -7.36 -1.88
N ASN A 6 13.45 -7.73 -1.24
CA ASN A 6 14.79 -7.36 -1.68
C ASN A 6 15.41 -8.58 -2.37
N LYS A 7 15.69 -8.45 -3.66
CA LYS A 7 16.25 -9.52 -4.49
C LYS A 7 17.70 -9.86 -4.14
N ASP A 8 18.44 -8.94 -3.52
CA ASP A 8 19.87 -9.09 -3.23
C ASP A 8 20.17 -9.77 -1.89
N SER A 9 19.15 -10.03 -1.08
CA SER A 9 19.29 -10.75 0.18
C SER A 9 18.33 -11.93 0.20
N SER A 10 18.87 -13.15 0.25
CA SER A 10 18.13 -14.39 0.57
C SER A 10 17.49 -14.40 1.98
N ASN A 11 17.56 -13.27 2.68
CA ASN A 11 16.82 -13.01 3.91
C ASN A 11 15.42 -12.52 3.54
N PHE A 12 14.40 -13.28 3.94
CA PHE A 12 13.03 -12.76 4.03
C PHE A 12 13.07 -11.42 4.78
N LEU A 13 12.58 -10.35 4.17
CA LEU A 13 12.47 -9.05 4.84
C LEU A 13 11.57 -9.22 6.07
N GLN A 14 12.19 -9.23 7.26
CA GLN A 14 11.54 -9.40 8.56
C GLN A 14 10.66 -8.20 8.99
N VAL A 15 10.42 -7.25 8.10
CA VAL A 15 9.95 -5.90 8.46
C VAL A 15 8.68 -5.58 7.68
N TYR A 16 7.53 -5.62 8.36
CA TYR A 16 6.23 -5.27 7.80
C TYR A 16 5.42 -4.42 8.78
N LYS A 17 4.67 -3.43 8.27
CA LYS A 17 3.65 -2.68 9.05
C LYS A 17 2.32 -2.95 8.40
N ASN A 18 1.48 -3.65 9.15
CA ASN A 18 0.20 -4.09 8.64
C ASN A 18 -0.91 -3.18 9.13
N VAL A 19 -1.36 -2.26 8.27
CA VAL A 19 -2.50 -1.37 8.53
C VAL A 19 -3.85 -2.08 8.42
N HIS A 20 -3.86 -3.34 7.99
CA HIS A 20 -5.06 -4.18 7.90
C HIS A 20 -4.97 -5.42 8.79
N GLY A 21 -3.89 -5.57 9.56
CA GLY A 21 -3.59 -6.77 10.35
C GLY A 21 -3.34 -8.03 9.53
N HIS A 22 -2.86 -9.10 10.17
CA HIS A 22 -2.54 -10.36 9.49
C HIS A 22 -3.53 -11.46 9.91
N ILE A 23 -3.86 -12.35 8.96
CA ILE A 23 -4.52 -13.61 9.29
C ILE A 23 -3.43 -14.53 9.85
N ASP A 24 -3.36 -14.64 11.17
CA ASP A 24 -2.48 -15.61 11.79
C ASP A 24 -3.07 -17.01 11.63
N ASN A 25 -2.41 -17.88 10.87
CA ASN A 25 -2.81 -19.28 10.69
C ASN A 25 -2.62 -20.13 11.97
N ARG A 26 -2.09 -19.56 13.06
CA ARG A 26 -1.97 -20.22 14.38
C ARG A 26 -3.32 -20.48 15.07
N ILE A 27 -4.46 -20.12 14.47
CA ILE A 27 -5.81 -20.51 14.96
C ILE A 27 -5.95 -22.05 15.10
N PHE A 28 -5.18 -22.86 14.36
CA PHE A 28 -5.19 -24.33 14.53
C PHE A 28 -4.30 -24.86 15.66
N ASN A 29 -3.37 -24.04 16.18
CA ASN A 29 -2.53 -24.40 17.32
C ASN A 29 -2.71 -23.33 18.39
N LYS A 30 -3.82 -23.47 19.13
CA LYS A 30 -4.18 -22.73 20.34
C LYS A 30 -2.96 -22.61 21.26
N THR A 31 -2.25 -21.49 21.18
CA THR A 31 -1.25 -21.14 22.20
C THR A 31 -1.99 -20.60 23.41
N GLU A 32 -1.54 -20.99 24.60
CA GLU A 32 -2.18 -20.81 25.90
C GLU A 32 -2.35 -19.34 26.36
N LYS A 33 -2.27 -18.36 25.44
CA LYS A 33 -2.44 -16.93 25.69
C LYS A 33 -3.46 -16.21 24.79
N GLY A 34 -4.27 -16.93 24.03
CA GLY A 34 -5.47 -16.36 23.39
C GLY A 34 -5.20 -15.14 22.51
N GLU A 35 -4.08 -15.11 21.79
CA GLU A 35 -3.76 -14.02 20.87
C GLU A 35 -4.75 -14.05 19.69
N THR A 36 -5.68 -13.10 19.69
CA THR A 36 -6.69 -12.93 18.63
C THR A 36 -6.02 -12.43 17.33
N SER A 37 -6.64 -12.75 16.19
CA SER A 37 -6.18 -12.25 14.89
C SER A 37 -6.01 -10.73 14.91
N SER A 38 -4.89 -10.26 14.34
CA SER A 38 -4.49 -8.85 14.36
C SER A 38 -5.27 -7.98 13.37
N ILE A 39 -6.27 -8.55 12.68
CA ILE A 39 -6.99 -7.93 11.55
C ILE A 39 -7.66 -6.63 12.00
N ILE A 40 -7.26 -5.52 11.38
CA ILE A 40 -7.83 -4.20 11.65
C ILE A 40 -9.02 -3.99 10.72
N PHE A 41 -10.21 -4.30 11.24
CA PHE A 41 -11.47 -3.95 10.59
C PHE A 41 -11.82 -2.48 10.84
N GLY A 42 -12.53 -1.84 9.91
CA GLY A 42 -13.02 -0.47 10.08
C GLY A 42 -13.23 0.24 8.75
N ILE A 43 -13.86 1.41 8.79
CA ILE A 43 -14.01 2.33 7.64
C ILE A 43 -12.85 3.32 7.57
N ASP A 44 -12.64 3.98 6.43
CA ASP A 44 -11.68 5.08 6.34
C ASP A 44 -12.18 6.26 7.20
N SER A 45 -11.25 7.01 7.83
CA SER A 45 -11.55 8.22 8.58
C SER A 45 -11.87 9.44 7.71
N GLN A 46 -11.63 9.39 6.40
CA GLN A 46 -11.94 10.47 5.47
C GLN A 46 -13.42 10.85 5.56
N GLY A 47 -13.69 12.14 5.82
CA GLY A 47 -15.05 12.67 5.95
C GLY A 47 -15.74 12.39 7.30
N ILE A 48 -15.05 11.77 8.27
CA ILE A 48 -15.57 11.50 9.61
C ILE A 48 -14.90 12.44 10.62
N ASN A 49 -15.71 13.16 11.40
CA ASN A 49 -15.20 14.07 12.42
C ASN A 49 -14.54 13.29 13.57
N SER A 50 -13.30 13.64 13.94
CA SER A 50 -12.54 12.96 15.00
C SER A 50 -13.17 13.03 16.39
N LYS A 51 -14.10 13.96 16.62
CA LYS A 51 -14.86 14.08 17.88
C LYS A 51 -16.13 13.24 17.89
N SER A 52 -16.52 12.64 16.76
CA SER A 52 -17.78 11.91 16.67
C SER A 52 -17.64 10.48 17.23
N PRO A 53 -18.68 9.91 17.85
CA PRO A 53 -18.64 8.53 18.37
C PRO A 53 -18.33 7.48 17.31
N GLU A 54 -18.60 7.77 16.04
CA GLU A 54 -18.35 6.91 14.90
C GLU A 54 -16.85 6.79 14.58
N TYR A 55 -16.04 7.76 14.99
CA TYR A 55 -14.60 7.79 14.70
C TYR A 55 -13.87 6.55 15.25
N LYS A 56 -14.35 5.96 16.35
CA LYS A 56 -13.81 4.71 16.94
C LYS A 56 -13.93 3.49 16.03
N PHE A 57 -14.80 3.55 15.02
CA PHE A 57 -14.96 2.48 14.02
C PHE A 57 -14.07 2.69 12.80
N THR A 58 -13.27 3.76 12.77
CA THR A 58 -12.31 3.99 11.69
C THR A 58 -11.08 3.10 11.86
N LYS A 59 -10.47 2.70 10.73
CA LYS A 59 -9.17 2.02 10.74
C LYS A 59 -8.10 2.89 11.39
N THR A 60 -8.17 4.21 11.22
CA THR A 60 -7.25 5.19 11.82
C THR A 60 -7.25 5.13 13.34
N TYR A 61 -8.42 5.20 13.97
CA TYR A 61 -8.54 5.09 15.42
C TYR A 61 -8.00 3.75 15.93
N ARG A 62 -8.41 2.65 15.29
CA ARG A 62 -8.03 1.29 15.71
C ARG A 62 -6.54 1.00 15.53
N THR A 63 -5.92 1.57 14.49
CA THR A 63 -4.46 1.46 14.24
C THR A 63 -3.67 2.29 15.25
N LEU A 64 -4.19 3.46 15.68
CA LEU A 64 -3.56 4.29 16.70
C LEU A 64 -3.64 3.66 18.09
N ASP A 65 -4.76 3.02 18.41
CA ASP A 65 -5.01 2.32 19.68
C ASP A 65 -4.21 1.01 19.81
N THR A 66 -3.68 0.48 18.70
CA THR A 66 -2.85 -0.73 18.75
C THR A 66 -1.40 -0.41 19.11
N THR A 67 -0.91 -1.02 20.19
CA THR A 67 0.50 -0.99 20.62
C THR A 67 1.40 -1.89 19.75
N TYR A 68 1.35 -1.78 18.43
CA TYR A 68 2.37 -2.41 17.60
C TYR A 68 3.69 -1.68 17.81
N LYS A 69 4.64 -2.39 18.43
CA LYS A 69 6.01 -1.90 18.65
C LYS A 69 6.55 -1.34 17.33
N THR A 70 6.98 -0.10 17.43
CA THR A 70 7.56 0.75 16.39
C THR A 70 8.47 -0.05 15.45
N VAL A 71 8.02 -0.25 14.22
CA VAL A 71 8.92 -0.68 13.15
C VAL A 71 9.64 0.57 12.67
N LYS A 72 10.87 0.78 13.16
CA LYS A 72 11.85 1.62 12.46
C LYS A 72 12.21 0.89 11.16
N ASP A 73 12.28 1.63 10.05
CA ASP A 73 12.85 1.20 8.75
C ASP A 73 11.99 0.48 7.70
N LEU A 74 10.65 0.56 7.72
CA LEU A 74 9.87 0.23 6.49
C LEU A 74 10.12 1.18 5.32
N LEU A 75 10.64 2.37 5.64
CA LEU A 75 10.72 3.52 4.74
C LEU A 75 12.18 3.92 4.52
N ASN A 76 13.11 2.96 4.57
CA ASN A 76 14.49 3.20 4.20
C ASN A 76 14.55 3.74 2.76
N HIS A 77 15.12 4.93 2.56
CA HIS A 77 15.17 5.60 1.26
C HIS A 77 16.14 4.95 0.26
N ASN A 78 16.88 3.90 0.66
CA ASN A 78 17.74 3.14 -0.24
C ASN A 78 16.97 2.01 -0.98
N ILE A 79 15.79 2.33 -1.52
CA ILE A 79 14.95 1.44 -2.32
C ILE A 79 14.88 1.98 -3.73
N SER A 80 15.13 1.13 -4.72
CA SER A 80 15.07 1.48 -6.15
C SER A 80 13.78 1.02 -6.84
N GLU A 81 13.03 0.08 -6.25
CA GLU A 81 11.77 -0.43 -6.81
C GLU A 81 10.77 -0.78 -5.70
N ILE A 82 9.50 -0.41 -5.90
CA ILE A 82 8.37 -0.83 -5.07
C ILE A 82 7.43 -1.67 -5.92
N ILE A 83 7.16 -2.90 -5.47
CA ILE A 83 6.25 -3.83 -6.16
C ILE A 83 4.92 -3.91 -5.39
N PHE A 84 3.83 -3.58 -6.07
CA PHE A 84 2.47 -3.67 -5.54
C PHE A 84 1.82 -4.96 -6.05
N TYR A 85 1.43 -5.85 -5.12
CA TYR A 85 0.72 -7.08 -5.42
C TYR A 85 -0.63 -7.17 -4.70
N GLY A 86 -1.65 -7.71 -5.38
CA GLY A 86 -2.97 -8.00 -4.83
C GLY A 86 -4.13 -7.37 -5.61
N HIS A 87 -5.34 -7.83 -5.30
CA HIS A 87 -6.53 -7.53 -6.10
C HIS A 87 -7.10 -6.12 -5.95
N SER A 88 -6.73 -5.35 -4.93
CA SER A 88 -7.43 -4.11 -4.61
C SER A 88 -6.48 -2.91 -4.54
N LEU A 89 -6.52 -2.09 -5.59
CA LEU A 89 -6.14 -0.69 -5.56
C LEU A 89 -7.42 0.15 -5.43
N ASN A 90 -8.30 -0.23 -4.49
CA ASN A 90 -9.58 0.44 -4.30
C ASN A 90 -9.39 1.81 -3.64
N LYS A 91 -10.35 2.69 -3.87
CA LYS A 91 -10.37 4.05 -3.31
C LYS A 91 -10.28 4.08 -1.77
N SER A 92 -10.79 3.05 -1.09
CA SER A 92 -10.71 2.89 0.37
C SER A 92 -9.30 2.79 0.92
N ASP A 93 -8.33 2.47 0.07
CA ASP A 93 -6.94 2.24 0.47
C ASP A 93 -6.01 3.31 -0.13
N PHE A 94 -6.55 4.35 -0.78
CA PHE A 94 -5.76 5.43 -1.38
C PHE A 94 -4.92 6.18 -0.36
N SER A 95 -5.44 6.39 0.85
CA SER A 95 -4.70 7.02 1.95
C SER A 95 -3.39 6.28 2.29
N TYR A 96 -3.38 4.95 2.16
CA TYR A 96 -2.18 4.14 2.33
C TYR A 96 -1.16 4.39 1.20
N PHE A 97 -1.59 4.34 -0.06
CA PHE A 97 -0.72 4.58 -1.21
C PHE A 97 -0.15 6.02 -1.21
N MET A 98 -0.98 7.01 -0.88
CA MET A 98 -0.56 8.40 -0.74
C MET A 98 0.57 8.54 0.28
N ALA A 99 0.43 7.94 1.47
CA ALA A 99 1.48 7.97 2.49
C ALA A 99 2.79 7.31 2.03
N VAL A 100 2.72 6.21 1.28
CA VAL A 100 3.91 5.58 0.67
C VAL A 100 4.52 6.51 -0.38
N PHE A 101 3.71 7.09 -1.25
CA PHE A 101 4.19 7.95 -2.34
C PHE A 101 4.83 9.26 -1.84
N ASP A 102 4.24 9.87 -0.82
CA ASP A 102 4.78 11.05 -0.15
C ASP A 102 6.13 10.73 0.51
N ASN A 103 6.23 9.59 1.21
CA ASN A 103 7.47 9.21 1.87
C ASN A 103 8.64 9.02 0.89
N PHE A 104 8.38 8.44 -0.28
CA PHE A 104 9.44 8.18 -1.27
C PHE A 104 9.62 9.31 -2.28
N ASP A 105 8.83 10.38 -2.19
CA ASP A 105 8.74 11.48 -3.16
C ASP A 105 8.72 10.95 -4.60
N ILE A 106 7.68 10.17 -4.94
CA ILE A 106 7.65 9.51 -6.26
C ILE A 106 7.64 10.50 -7.43
N TYR A 107 7.33 11.77 -7.18
CA TYR A 107 7.38 12.80 -8.21
C TYR A 107 8.84 13.16 -8.55
N ASN A 108 9.66 13.51 -7.54
CA ASN A 108 11.04 13.96 -7.75
C ASN A 108 12.09 12.83 -7.74
N ASN A 109 11.83 11.70 -7.08
CA ASN A 109 12.80 10.62 -6.91
C ASN A 109 12.98 9.80 -8.20
N THR A 110 13.88 10.24 -9.07
CA THR A 110 14.15 9.62 -10.37
C THR A 110 14.77 8.22 -10.30
N LYS A 111 15.26 7.78 -9.13
CA LYS A 111 15.89 6.46 -8.95
C LYS A 111 14.89 5.36 -8.56
N LEU A 112 13.64 5.74 -8.29
CA LEU A 112 12.61 4.84 -7.80
C LEU A 112 11.63 4.46 -8.91
N SER A 113 11.44 3.16 -9.12
CA SER A 113 10.39 2.61 -9.98
C SER A 113 9.24 1.98 -9.19
N LEU A 114 8.07 1.94 -9.81
CA LEU A 114 6.83 1.36 -9.30
C LEU A 114 6.37 0.24 -10.23
N THR A 115 6.18 -0.96 -9.70
CA THR A 115 5.69 -2.10 -10.48
C THR A 115 4.37 -2.57 -9.89
N PHE A 116 3.30 -2.58 -10.69
CA PHE A 116 1.99 -3.07 -10.29
C PHE A 116 1.77 -4.45 -10.90
N ALA A 117 1.76 -5.47 -10.05
CA ALA A 117 1.56 -6.85 -10.45
C ALA A 117 0.07 -7.18 -10.65
N TYR A 118 -0.24 -7.95 -11.68
CA TYR A 118 -1.56 -8.49 -11.98
C TYR A 118 -1.44 -9.97 -12.35
N ASN A 119 -2.56 -10.71 -12.36
CA ASN A 119 -2.58 -12.13 -12.71
C ASN A 119 -3.41 -12.32 -13.99
N SER A 120 -2.74 -12.66 -15.09
CA SER A 120 -3.40 -12.88 -16.39
C SER A 120 -4.37 -14.06 -16.44
N THR A 121 -4.35 -14.97 -15.46
CA THR A 121 -5.35 -16.05 -15.37
C THR A 121 -6.75 -15.51 -15.05
N VAL A 122 -6.84 -14.29 -14.51
CA VAL A 122 -8.11 -13.59 -14.28
C VAL A 122 -8.47 -12.77 -15.52
N PRO A 123 -9.62 -13.02 -16.16
CA PRO A 123 -10.07 -12.25 -17.32
C PRO A 123 -10.13 -10.75 -17.01
N HIS A 124 -9.68 -9.92 -17.96
CA HIS A 124 -9.67 -8.45 -17.85
C HIS A 124 -8.79 -7.84 -16.76
N ASP A 125 -8.08 -8.62 -15.94
CA ASP A 125 -7.31 -8.12 -14.79
C ASP A 125 -6.23 -7.11 -15.19
N LYS A 126 -5.63 -7.26 -16.39
CA LYS A 126 -4.68 -6.26 -16.92
C LYS A 126 -5.34 -4.90 -17.13
N ILE A 127 -6.52 -4.86 -17.74
CA ILE A 127 -7.25 -3.63 -18.06
C ILE A 127 -7.76 -3.00 -16.76
N ASP A 128 -8.32 -3.81 -15.87
CA ASP A 128 -8.79 -3.35 -14.57
C ASP A 128 -7.64 -2.81 -13.73
N LYS A 129 -6.49 -3.48 -13.73
CA LYS A 129 -5.27 -2.99 -13.06
C LYS A 129 -4.83 -1.66 -13.66
N PHE A 130 -4.81 -1.53 -14.98
CA PHE A 130 -4.46 -0.27 -15.64
C PHE A 130 -5.39 0.87 -15.21
N ASN A 131 -6.71 0.65 -15.19
CA ASN A 131 -7.70 1.63 -14.78
C ASN A 131 -7.52 2.03 -13.31
N GLN A 132 -7.29 1.05 -12.44
CA GLN A 132 -7.06 1.29 -11.02
C GLN A 132 -5.76 2.09 -10.77
N VAL A 133 -4.66 1.72 -11.43
CA VAL A 133 -3.38 2.45 -11.33
C VAL A 133 -3.54 3.87 -11.86
N SER A 134 -4.23 4.04 -12.99
CA SER A 134 -4.48 5.36 -13.57
C SER A 134 -5.26 6.26 -12.62
N ASN A 135 -6.32 5.73 -11.99
CA ASN A 135 -7.11 6.47 -11.02
C ASN A 135 -6.31 6.80 -9.75
N LEU A 136 -5.50 5.86 -9.26
CA LEU A 136 -4.63 6.09 -8.10
C LEU A 136 -3.60 7.20 -8.38
N MET A 137 -2.94 7.16 -9.54
CA MET A 137 -1.97 8.19 -9.95
C MET A 137 -2.65 9.54 -10.14
N PHE A 138 -3.87 9.56 -10.69
CA PHE A 138 -4.64 10.79 -10.85
C PHE A 138 -5.00 11.42 -9.50
N GLU A 139 -5.57 10.66 -8.56
CA GLU A 139 -5.95 11.18 -7.24
C GLU A 139 -4.72 11.62 -6.43
N TYR A 140 -3.59 10.89 -6.50
CA TYR A 140 -2.36 11.34 -5.88
C TYR A 140 -1.78 12.59 -6.59
N GLY A 141 -1.85 12.66 -7.92
CA GLY A 141 -1.44 13.86 -8.65
C GLY A 141 -2.16 15.12 -8.16
N ARG A 142 -3.46 15.03 -7.83
CA ARG A 142 -4.25 16.15 -7.31
C ARG A 142 -3.79 16.67 -5.94
N THR A 143 -3.03 15.89 -5.17
CA THR A 143 -2.47 16.35 -3.90
C THR A 143 -1.16 17.14 -4.08
N LEU A 144 -0.57 17.14 -5.29
CA LEU A 144 0.66 17.88 -5.58
C LEU A 144 0.34 19.35 -5.90
N ASN A 145 0.90 20.27 -5.11
CA ASN A 145 0.62 21.72 -5.14
C ASN A 145 1.03 22.46 -6.44
N ASN A 146 1.61 21.79 -7.44
CA ASN A 146 2.41 22.44 -8.48
C ASN A 146 1.83 22.38 -9.91
N ASN A 147 0.51 22.20 -10.12
CA ASN A 147 -0.12 21.99 -11.45
C ASN A 147 0.41 20.79 -12.26
N HIS A 148 1.44 20.09 -11.79
CA HIS A 148 2.06 18.94 -12.45
C HIS A 148 1.35 17.60 -12.16
N GLY A 149 0.41 17.60 -11.21
CA GLY A 149 -0.34 16.43 -10.78
C GLY A 149 -1.06 15.69 -11.90
N ASN A 150 -1.69 16.45 -12.82
CA ASN A 150 -2.45 15.90 -13.94
C ASN A 150 -1.60 15.05 -14.90
N ASN A 151 -0.28 15.25 -14.91
CA ASN A 151 0.65 14.57 -15.81
C ASN A 151 1.60 13.60 -15.09
N LEU A 152 1.36 13.29 -13.80
CA LEU A 152 2.24 12.40 -13.04
C LEU A 152 2.40 11.04 -13.70
N LEU A 153 1.29 10.38 -14.06
CA LEU A 153 1.33 9.07 -14.72
C LEU A 153 2.12 9.15 -16.03
N HIS A 154 1.88 10.19 -16.83
CA HIS A 154 2.58 10.40 -18.09
C HIS A 154 4.09 10.58 -17.90
N LYS A 155 4.51 11.38 -16.91
CA LYS A 155 5.92 11.56 -16.54
C LYS A 155 6.58 10.23 -16.17
N LEU A 156 5.95 9.46 -15.27
CA LEU A 156 6.50 8.18 -14.82
C LEU A 156 6.62 7.16 -15.96
N ILE A 157 5.69 7.17 -16.93
CA ILE A 157 5.76 6.33 -18.13
C ILE A 157 6.95 6.74 -19.00
N ILE A 158 7.13 8.04 -19.29
CA ILE A 158 8.27 8.53 -20.11
C ILE A 158 9.61 8.21 -19.44
N GLU A 159 9.69 8.35 -18.12
CA GLU A 159 10.89 8.03 -17.36
C GLU A 159 11.15 6.52 -17.22
N GLY A 160 10.23 5.66 -17.68
CA GLY A 160 10.33 4.21 -17.53
C GLY A 160 10.23 3.72 -16.08
N ARG A 161 9.59 4.52 -15.22
CA ARG A 161 9.53 4.31 -13.76
C ARG A 161 8.23 3.72 -13.27
N ILE A 162 7.27 3.43 -14.14
CA ILE A 162 6.04 2.73 -13.79
C ILE A 162 5.76 1.61 -14.77
N SER A 163 5.42 0.42 -14.28
CA SER A 163 5.12 -0.73 -15.12
C SER A 163 3.97 -1.59 -14.58
N LEU A 164 3.27 -2.28 -15.47
CA LEU A 164 2.37 -3.37 -15.14
C LEU A 164 3.07 -4.69 -15.45
N LYS A 165 3.11 -5.61 -14.48
CA LYS A 165 3.79 -6.89 -14.63
C LYS A 165 2.84 -8.04 -14.39
N ASP A 166 2.73 -8.95 -15.35
CA ASP A 166 2.04 -10.21 -15.13
C ASP A 166 2.87 -11.08 -14.19
N ILE A 167 2.23 -11.64 -13.17
CA ILE A 167 2.82 -12.68 -12.37
C ILE A 167 2.04 -13.97 -12.57
N HIS A 168 2.72 -14.97 -13.11
CA HIS A 168 2.25 -16.34 -13.09
C HIS A 168 2.53 -16.88 -11.69
N LEU A 169 1.47 -17.01 -10.88
CA LEU A 169 1.50 -17.71 -9.60
C LEU A 169 1.10 -19.18 -9.78
#